data_AF-A0A2V8MMK0-F1
#
_entry.id   AF-A0A2V8MMK0-F1
#
_cell.length_a   1.000
_cell.length_b   1.000
_cell.length_c   1.000
_cell.angle_alpha   90.00
_cell.angle_beta   90.00
_cell.angle_gamma   90.00
#
_symmetry.space_group_name_H-M   'P 1'
#
loop_
_entity.id
_entity.type
_entity.pdbx_description
1 polymer ?
#
loop_
_entity_poly.entity_id
_entity_poly.type
_entity_poly.pdbx_seq_one_letter_code
_entity_poly.pdbx_strand_id
1 'polypeptide(L)'
;EASYQLILKNTEPVGRLYVLRDATEIRILDITVLPQYRNAGIGTSLIRDVLAEADRSGQTVTIWVEQFNPSQALFQRLGFAKIQADGYSDLFQSVPGNS
;
A
#
# COMPACT_ATOMS: atom_id res chain seq x y z
N GLU A 1 -6.45 3.59 14.35
CA GLU A 1 -7.74 3.78 13.67
C GLU A 1 -7.73 3.09 12.31
N ALA A 2 -8.83 2.40 11.96
CA ALA A 2 -9.00 1.80 10.65
C ALA A 2 -9.83 2.74 9.75
N SER A 3 -9.40 2.96 8.50
CA SER A 3 -10.12 3.82 7.56
C SER A 3 -10.27 3.15 6.20
N TYR A 4 -11.50 3.12 5.69
CA TYR A 4 -11.83 2.66 4.34
C TYR A 4 -12.07 3.86 3.42
N GLN A 5 -11.38 3.90 2.29
CA GLN A 5 -11.50 4.97 1.30
C GLN A 5 -11.93 4.39 -0.05
N LEU A 6 -12.96 4.99 -0.65
CA LEU A 6 -13.33 4.74 -2.03
C LEU A 6 -12.55 5.71 -2.93
N ILE A 7 -11.86 5.18 -3.93
CA ILE A 7 -11.08 5.99 -4.86
C ILE A 7 -11.97 6.33 -6.05
N LEU A 8 -12.13 7.62 -6.31
CA LEU A 8 -12.94 8.13 -7.42
C LEU A 8 -12.04 8.71 -8.51
N LYS A 9 -12.39 8.44 -9.78
CA LYS A 9 -11.92 9.21 -10.93
C LYS A 9 -13.10 10.00 -11.44
N ASN A 10 -13.03 11.33 -11.33
CA ASN A 10 -14.19 12.21 -11.44
C ASN A 10 -15.26 11.80 -10.41
N THR A 11 -16.34 11.16 -10.86
CA THR A 11 -17.43 10.65 -10.01
C THR A 11 -17.52 9.13 -10.00
N GLU A 12 -16.66 8.43 -10.74
CA GLU A 12 -16.73 6.98 -10.90
C GLU A 12 -15.80 6.28 -9.90
N PRO A 13 -16.29 5.27 -9.15
CA PRO A 13 -15.44 4.43 -8.31
C PRO A 13 -14.45 3.62 -9.14
N VAL A 14 -13.15 3.81 -8.90
CA VAL A 14 -12.06 3.14 -9.63
C VAL A 14 -11.25 2.20 -8.76
N GLY A 15 -11.47 2.20 -7.45
CA GLY A 15 -10.71 1.39 -6.52
C GLY A 15 -11.04 1.69 -5.07
N ARG A 16 -10.23 1.13 -4.18
CA ARG A 16 -10.33 1.33 -2.74
C ARG A 16 -8.96 1.21 -2.08
N LEU A 17 -8.86 1.84 -0.92
CA LEU A 17 -7.73 1.72 -0.01
C LEU A 17 -8.28 1.47 1.40
N TYR A 18 -7.82 0.40 2.04
CA TYR A 18 -8.14 0.09 3.43
C TYR A 18 -6.86 0.04 4.24
N VAL A 19 -6.76 0.89 5.26
CA VAL A 19 -5.56 1.06 6.08
C VAL A 19 -5.91 1.05 7.57
N LEU A 20 -5.03 0.48 8.37
CA LEU A 20 -5.04 0.54 9.82
C LEU A 20 -3.82 1.34 10.28
N ARG A 21 -4.07 2.44 11.00
CA ARG A 21 -3.04 3.30 11.58
C ARG A 21 -2.94 3.02 13.08
N ASP A 22 -1.75 2.79 13.59
CA ASP A 22 -1.49 2.81 15.03
C ASP A 22 -0.45 3.89 15.38
N ALA A 23 0.22 3.78 16.53
CA ALA A 23 1.21 4.77 16.95
C ALA A 23 2.59 4.59 16.27
N THR A 24 2.84 3.44 15.67
CA THR A 24 4.16 3.00 15.18
C THR A 24 4.14 2.58 13.71
N GLU A 25 2.96 2.27 13.18
CA GLU A 25 2.79 1.60 11.89
C GLU A 25 1.50 2.04 11.18
N ILE A 26 1.56 2.13 9.86
CA ILE A 26 0.41 2.16 8.97
C ILE A 26 0.38 0.85 8.19
N ARG A 27 -0.60 0.01 8.47
CA ARG A 27 -0.82 -1.26 7.76
C ARG A 27 -1.78 -1.05 6.61
N ILE A 28 -1.35 -1.32 5.38
CA ILE A 28 -2.25 -1.44 4.23
C ILE A 28 -2.90 -2.82 4.32
N LEU A 29 -4.20 -2.84 4.58
CA LEU A 29 -5.00 -4.06 4.70
C LEU A 29 -5.52 -4.53 3.34
N ASP A 30 -5.89 -3.59 2.47
CA ASP A 30 -6.29 -3.87 1.09
C ASP A 30 -6.03 -2.65 0.21
N ILE A 31 -5.54 -2.87 -1.00
CA ILE A 31 -5.48 -1.86 -2.05
C ILE A 31 -5.92 -2.51 -3.35
N THR A 32 -6.98 -1.95 -3.96
CA THR A 32 -7.53 -2.48 -5.21
C THR A 32 -7.77 -1.35 -6.17
N VAL A 33 -7.29 -1.50 -7.41
CA VAL A 33 -7.67 -0.67 -8.56
C VAL A 33 -8.38 -1.58 -9.56
N LEU A 34 -9.55 -1.16 -10.05
CA LEU A 34 -10.33 -1.95 -11.00
C LEU A 34 -9.53 -2.21 -12.29
N PRO A 35 -9.67 -3.38 -12.94
CA PRO A 35 -8.85 -3.78 -14.08
C PRO A 35 -8.72 -2.72 -15.18
N GLN A 36 -9.82 -2.05 -15.55
CA GLN A 36 -9.82 -1.02 -16.60
C GLN A 36 -9.04 0.26 -16.25
N TYR A 37 -8.67 0.44 -14.97
CA TYR A 37 -7.92 1.60 -14.47
C TYR A 37 -6.50 1.25 -14.00
N ARG A 38 -6.06 0.01 -14.20
CA ARG A 38 -4.70 -0.42 -13.86
C ARG A 38 -3.67 0.14 -14.83
N ASN A 39 -2.40 0.09 -14.44
CA ASN A 39 -1.25 0.61 -15.21
C ASN A 39 -1.31 2.13 -15.53
N ALA A 40 -2.23 2.87 -14.92
CA ALA A 40 -2.37 4.32 -15.05
C ALA A 40 -1.76 5.11 -13.87
N GLY A 41 -0.92 4.47 -13.05
CA GLY A 41 -0.25 5.11 -11.90
C GLY A 41 -1.11 5.31 -10.65
N ILE A 42 -2.40 4.96 -10.66
CA ILE A 42 -3.32 5.18 -9.53
C ILE A 42 -2.83 4.47 -8.26
N GLY A 43 -2.56 3.17 -8.33
CA GLY A 43 -2.06 2.42 -7.17
C GLY A 43 -0.74 2.96 -6.63
N THR A 44 0.16 3.40 -7.53
CA THR A 44 1.41 4.05 -7.14
C THR A 44 1.16 5.36 -6.38
N SER A 45 0.24 6.20 -6.86
CA SER A 45 -0.12 7.45 -6.18
C SER A 45 -0.64 7.18 -4.77
N LEU A 46 -1.60 6.26 -4.65
CA LEU A 46 -2.20 5.91 -3.35
C LEU A 46 -1.17 5.42 -2.34
N ILE A 47 -0.24 4.56 -2.77
CA ILE A 47 0.82 4.05 -1.88
C ILE A 47 1.79 5.17 -1.51
N ARG A 48 2.16 6.06 -2.44
CA ARG A 48 3.01 7.22 -2.15
C ARG A 48 2.38 8.18 -1.14
N ASP A 49 1.07 8.37 -1.21
CA ASP A 49 0.36 9.21 -0.23
C ASP A 49 0.45 8.60 1.18
N VAL A 50 0.30 7.27 1.30
CA VAL A 50 0.49 6.54 2.57
C VAL A 50 1.94 6.62 3.06
N LEU A 51 2.92 6.44 2.17
CA LEU A 51 4.34 6.58 2.52
C LEU A 51 4.66 8.00 3.03
N ALA A 52 4.17 9.03 2.34
CA ALA A 52 4.38 10.41 2.73
C ALA A 52 3.70 10.73 4.07
N GLU A 53 2.55 10.12 4.36
CA GLU A 53 1.91 10.19 5.68
C GLU A 53 2.82 9.59 6.75
N ALA A 54 3.30 8.37 6.52
CA ALA A 54 4.15 7.64 7.45
C ALA A 54 5.49 8.35 7.71
N ASP A 55 6.09 8.96 6.68
CA ASP A 55 7.29 9.78 6.80
C ASP A 55 7.09 10.97 7.74
N ARG A 56 5.95 11.67 7.63
CA ARG A 56 5.63 12.81 8.50
C ARG A 56 5.39 12.41 9.95
N SER A 57 4.87 11.21 10.19
CA SER A 57 4.55 10.71 11.53
C SER A 57 5.64 9.81 12.12
N GLY A 58 6.72 9.52 11.38
CA GLY A 58 7.78 8.62 11.82
C GLY A 58 7.34 7.16 11.94
N GLN A 59 6.34 6.75 11.16
CA GLN A 59 5.76 5.41 11.20
C GLN A 59 6.27 4.52 10.08
N THR A 60 6.35 3.22 10.34
CA THR A 60 6.58 2.24 9.27
C THR A 60 5.31 2.01 8.46
N VAL A 61 5.44 1.55 7.21
CA VAL A 61 4.30 1.07 6.41
C VAL A 61 4.48 -0.39 6.11
N THR A 62 3.44 -1.21 6.30
CA THR A 62 3.49 -2.63 5.94
C THR A 62 2.31 -3.08 5.11
N ILE A 63 2.52 -4.17 4.37
CA ILE A 63 1.48 -4.87 3.62
C ILE A 63 1.83 -6.34 3.44
N TRP A 64 0.83 -7.22 3.58
CA TRP A 64 0.93 -8.60 3.18
C TRP A 64 0.57 -8.77 1.70
N VAL A 65 1.43 -9.45 0.95
CA VAL A 65 1.25 -9.67 -0.49
C VAL A 65 1.44 -11.15 -0.79
N GLU A 66 0.52 -11.76 -1.53
CA GLU A 66 0.69 -13.15 -1.95
C GLU A 66 1.94 -13.33 -2.83
N GLN A 67 2.64 -14.45 -2.65
CA GLN A 67 3.93 -14.77 -3.27
C GLN A 67 3.91 -14.78 -4.81
N PHE A 68 2.74 -14.99 -5.41
CA PHE A 68 2.58 -15.01 -6.87
C PHE A 68 1.85 -13.78 -7.41
N ASN A 69 1.55 -12.80 -6.55
CA ASN A 69 0.87 -11.58 -6.97
C ASN A 69 1.86 -10.65 -7.69
N PRO A 70 1.60 -10.24 -8.95
CA PRO A 70 2.48 -9.35 -9.71
C PRO A 70 2.73 -7.99 -9.04
N SER A 71 1.88 -7.59 -8.09
CA SER A 71 2.05 -6.34 -7.33
C SER A 71 3.28 -6.31 -6.42
N GLN A 72 3.96 -7.43 -6.14
CA GLN A 72 5.22 -7.40 -5.41
C GLN A 72 6.25 -6.45 -6.05
N ALA A 73 6.35 -6.47 -7.39
CA ALA A 73 7.24 -5.58 -8.13
C ALA A 73 6.88 -4.10 -7.93
N LEU A 74 5.60 -3.79 -7.72
CA LEU A 74 5.16 -2.43 -7.38
C LEU A 74 5.69 -2.02 -6.02
N PHE A 75 5.53 -2.84 -4.98
CA PHE A 75 6.00 -2.52 -3.62
C PHE A 75 7.53 -2.40 -3.56
N GLN A 76 8.26 -3.34 -4.18
CA GLN A 76 9.72 -3.28 -4.27
C GLN A 76 10.22 -2.00 -4.94
N ARG A 77 9.61 -1.60 -6.07
CA ARG A 77 9.94 -0.34 -6.76
C ARG A 77 9.64 0.91 -5.92
N LEU A 78 8.72 0.80 -4.96
CA LEU A 78 8.39 1.87 -4.02
C LEU A 78 9.20 1.81 -2.72
N GLY A 79 10.30 1.06 -2.70
CA GLY A 79 11.23 1.03 -1.57
C GLY A 79 10.83 0.11 -0.43
N PHE A 80 9.78 -0.70 -0.60
CA PHE A 80 9.45 -1.73 0.38
C PHE A 80 10.45 -2.90 0.29
N ALA A 81 10.89 -3.37 1.45
CA ALA A 81 11.65 -4.60 1.59
C ALA A 81 10.76 -5.73 2.10
N LYS A 82 10.95 -6.95 1.58
CA LYS A 82 10.35 -8.16 2.18
C LYS A 82 11.07 -8.44 3.50
N ILE A 83 10.32 -8.49 4.61
CA ILE A 83 10.87 -8.72 5.96
C ILE A 83 10.44 -10.06 6.57
N GLN A 84 9.35 -10.66 6.08
CA GLN A 84 8.85 -11.95 6.56
C GLN A 84 8.12 -12.69 5.43
N ALA A 85 8.09 -14.02 5.54
CA ALA A 85 7.21 -14.89 4.75
C ALA A 85 6.37 -15.73 5.72
N ASP A 86 5.09 -15.91 5.42
CA ASP A 86 4.17 -16.79 6.15
C ASP A 86 3.22 -17.48 5.16
N GLY A 87 3.34 -18.81 5.06
CA GLY A 87 2.66 -19.60 4.05
C GLY A 87 2.93 -19.08 2.62
N TYR A 88 1.87 -18.69 1.92
CA TYR A 88 1.91 -18.11 0.57
C TYR A 88 1.91 -16.58 0.54
N SER A 89 2.11 -15.92 1.68
CA SER A 89 2.13 -14.47 1.79
C SER A 89 3.50 -13.98 2.27
N ASP A 90 3.90 -12.83 1.76
CA ASP A 90 5.12 -12.13 2.14
C ASP A 90 4.77 -10.78 2.76
N LEU A 91 5.38 -10.45 3.89
CA LEU A 91 5.26 -9.15 4.52
C LEU A 91 6.30 -8.21 3.93
N PHE A 92 5.83 -7.12 3.35
CA PHE A 92 6.64 -6.02 2.86
C PHE A 92 6.57 -4.85 3.84
N GLN A 93 7.71 -4.21 4.10
CA GLN A 93 7.82 -3.05 4.96
C GLN A 93 8.59 -1.92 4.29
N SER A 94 8.11 -0.68 4.47
CA SER A 94 8.88 0.54 4.26
C SER A 94 9.09 1.24 5.60
N VAL A 95 10.27 1.84 5.77
CA VAL A 95 10.64 2.62 6.96
C VAL A 95 10.67 4.12 6.60
N PRO A 96 10.41 5.02 7.56
CA PRO A 96 10.49 6.45 7.32
C PRO A 96 11.82 6.90 6.71
N GLY A 97 11.76 7.84 5.78
CA GLY A 97 12.94 8.45 5.15
C GLY A 97 13.59 7.61 4.05
N ASN A 98 12.93 6.51 3.64
CA ASN A 98 13.37 5.64 2.55
C ASN A 98 12.72 6.00 1.18
N SER A 99 12.03 7.15 1.12
CA SER A 99 11.18 7.63 0.02
C SER A 99 11.88 8.50 -1.03
#